data_AF-A0A2V8Z0M9-F1
#
_entry.id   AF-A0A2V8Z0M9-F1
#
_cell.length_a   1.000
_cell.length_b   1.000
_cell.length_c   1.000
_cell.angle_alpha   90.00
_cell.angle_beta   90.00
_cell.angle_gamma   90.00
#
_symmetry.space_group_name_H-M   'P 1'
#
loop_
_entity.id
_entity.type
_entity.pdbx_description
1 polymer ?
#
loop_
_entity_poly.entity_id
_entity_poly.type
_entity_poly.pdbx_seq_one_letter_code
_entity_poly.pdbx_strand_id
1 'polypeptide(L)'
;MASDSKRANSSNELDRRKFIGVAAATAGAMLIKPELVRGTAANSAIRAGLLGCGGRGTEDASNLVDTGGARVVALADMFQDQLDNARKHFDEMQQGKGYAAIDTSQIFVGPSAFKQMAASKEVDAVVIATPPYYHPQHLEAIVAGGKHVYLEKPVAVDVPGALKVIEIGKRAEGKLSLDVGFQIRDCPPFVELVKRIHNGALGNIVCGEAHYLTGYIDRPAWPNASPVEKRLRNWVYDRVLSGDIIVEQNIHVIDICNWVLKNHPLKASATGGRLGRPANDGDVYGNYNVIFHYSDNVDVTFSSTQFAKGWWDVTERFFGTKGTSQSPYTGPLGIWGDEAWQAPQTLKPGAEPQAFSVTGNFTSNLEFADREKKKAFVESITSGNFHNQAAKGSESALSCMMARTAAYKGHEVTWEETMKSTEVWDPKIDLNKLR
;
A
#
# COMPACT_ATOMS: atom_id res chain seq x y z
N MET A 1 60.03 -40.87 -49.66
CA MET A 1 59.56 -40.08 -50.81
C MET A 1 58.46 -39.18 -50.25
N ALA A 2 58.66 -37.87 -50.06
CA ALA A 2 58.70 -36.82 -51.11
C ALA A 2 57.36 -36.77 -51.87
N SER A 3 56.67 -35.64 -52.03
CA SER A 3 57.06 -34.21 -51.91
C SER A 3 55.84 -33.27 -51.72
N ASP A 4 56.11 -31.99 -51.42
CA ASP A 4 55.44 -30.72 -51.84
C ASP A 4 53.96 -30.63 -52.31
N SER A 5 53.26 -29.49 -52.33
CA SER A 5 53.19 -28.18 -51.61
C SER A 5 52.37 -27.19 -52.50
N LYS A 6 51.97 -26.01 -51.95
CA LYS A 6 51.26 -24.86 -52.60
C LYS A 6 49.74 -25.05 -52.80
N ARG A 7 48.82 -24.13 -52.42
CA ARG A 7 48.65 -22.66 -52.67
C ARG A 7 48.40 -22.32 -54.16
N ALA A 8 47.56 -21.36 -54.57
CA ALA A 8 46.40 -20.65 -53.97
C ALA A 8 45.76 -19.72 -55.05
N ASN A 9 44.49 -19.32 -54.86
CA ASN A 9 43.80 -18.10 -55.34
C ASN A 9 43.83 -17.60 -56.81
N SER A 10 42.64 -17.26 -57.31
CA SER A 10 42.30 -16.02 -58.03
C SER A 10 40.78 -15.76 -57.87
N SER A 11 40.29 -14.73 -57.16
CA SER A 11 40.05 -13.34 -57.63
C SER A 11 39.25 -13.27 -58.95
N ASN A 12 38.16 -12.51 -59.14
CA ASN A 12 37.48 -11.45 -58.36
C ASN A 12 35.96 -11.49 -58.75
N GLU A 13 35.02 -10.61 -58.38
CA GLU A 13 35.03 -9.23 -57.83
C GLU A 13 33.77 -9.02 -56.94
N LEU A 14 33.48 -7.78 -56.50
CA LEU A 14 32.14 -7.34 -56.08
C LEU A 14 31.58 -6.34 -57.10
N ASP A 15 30.31 -6.46 -57.49
CA ASP A 15 29.57 -5.32 -58.05
C ASP A 15 28.19 -5.13 -57.39
N ARG A 16 27.78 -3.86 -57.33
CA ARG A 16 26.71 -3.32 -56.50
C ARG A 16 25.54 -2.90 -57.40
N ARG A 17 24.31 -3.14 -56.92
CA ARG A 17 23.02 -2.68 -57.49
C ARG A 17 22.45 -3.54 -58.64
N LYS A 18 21.67 -4.55 -58.28
CA LYS A 18 20.28 -4.62 -58.78
C LYS A 18 19.31 -4.74 -57.60
N PHE A 19 18.47 -3.72 -57.50
CA PHE A 19 17.42 -3.53 -56.50
C PHE A 19 16.07 -3.93 -57.11
N ILE A 20 15.05 -4.18 -56.28
CA ILE A 20 13.64 -4.53 -56.62
C ILE A 20 13.38 -5.99 -57.02
N GLY A 21 12.48 -6.67 -56.28
CA GLY A 21 12.05 -8.05 -56.57
C GLY A 21 11.13 -8.78 -55.56
N VAL A 22 10.49 -8.06 -54.62
CA VAL A 22 9.28 -8.41 -53.83
C VAL A 22 8.94 -9.90 -53.50
N ALA A 23 9.05 -10.23 -52.20
CA ALA A 23 8.19 -11.08 -51.34
C ALA A 23 7.66 -12.46 -51.79
N ALA A 24 7.88 -13.50 -50.96
CA ALA A 24 6.86 -14.00 -49.99
C ALA A 24 7.34 -15.19 -49.11
N ALA A 25 6.88 -15.18 -47.85
CA ALA A 25 6.65 -16.33 -46.94
C ALA A 25 7.68 -17.47 -46.79
N THR A 26 8.46 -17.43 -45.70
CA THR A 26 8.28 -18.35 -44.53
C THR A 26 9.21 -17.97 -43.38
N ALA A 27 8.72 -17.13 -42.47
CA ALA A 27 9.38 -16.93 -41.18
C ALA A 27 8.86 -18.01 -40.21
N GLY A 28 9.64 -19.08 -40.04
CA GLY A 28 9.37 -20.09 -39.03
C GLY A 28 9.53 -19.49 -37.63
N ALA A 29 8.43 -19.18 -36.96
CA ALA A 29 8.46 -18.73 -35.58
C ALA A 29 8.97 -19.87 -34.69
N MET A 30 10.19 -19.75 -34.15
CA MET A 30 10.67 -20.63 -33.10
C MET A 30 9.85 -20.36 -31.83
N LEU A 31 8.89 -21.25 -31.56
CA LEU A 31 8.15 -21.30 -30.30
C LEU A 31 9.10 -21.74 -29.17
N ILE A 32 9.88 -20.81 -28.65
CA ILE A 32 10.64 -21.01 -27.42
C ILE A 32 9.62 -21.08 -26.27
N LYS A 33 9.54 -22.23 -25.61
CA LYS A 33 8.73 -22.38 -24.39
C LYS A 33 9.21 -21.40 -23.32
N PRO A 34 8.32 -20.71 -22.58
CA PRO A 34 8.72 -19.76 -21.53
C PRO A 34 9.67 -20.35 -20.47
N GLU A 35 9.53 -21.65 -20.20
CA GLU A 35 10.35 -22.45 -19.30
C GLU A 35 11.86 -22.40 -19.62
N LEU A 36 12.23 -22.29 -20.90
CA LEU A 36 13.63 -22.31 -21.37
C LEU A 36 14.34 -20.94 -21.28
N VAL A 37 13.62 -19.88 -20.91
CA VAL A 37 14.17 -18.53 -20.73
C VAL A 37 14.29 -18.14 -19.25
N ARG A 38 13.91 -19.03 -18.33
CA ARG A 38 14.25 -18.88 -16.91
C ARG A 38 15.72 -19.22 -16.69
N GLY A 39 16.55 -18.18 -16.77
CA GLY A 39 17.91 -18.21 -16.23
C GLY A 39 17.92 -18.48 -14.72
N THR A 40 19.09 -18.40 -14.10
CA THR A 40 19.25 -18.58 -12.64
C THR A 40 18.22 -17.75 -11.85
N ALA A 41 17.88 -18.16 -10.62
CA ALA A 41 16.83 -17.51 -9.82
C ALA A 41 16.99 -15.97 -9.73
N ALA A 42 18.23 -15.47 -9.77
CA ALA A 42 18.56 -14.05 -9.85
C ALA A 42 17.97 -13.28 -11.06
N ASN A 43 17.73 -13.95 -12.19
CA ASN A 43 17.09 -13.40 -13.39
C ASN A 43 15.57 -13.59 -13.41
N SER A 44 14.97 -14.19 -12.37
CA SER A 44 13.53 -14.47 -12.27
C SER A 44 12.82 -13.66 -11.17
N ALA A 45 13.56 -12.90 -10.36
CA ALA A 45 12.99 -12.06 -9.30
C ALA A 45 12.33 -10.80 -9.87
N ILE A 46 11.18 -10.39 -9.31
CA ILE A 46 10.54 -9.11 -9.64
C ILE A 46 11.47 -7.97 -9.24
N ARG A 47 11.76 -7.08 -10.18
CA ARG A 47 12.59 -5.90 -9.95
C ARG A 47 11.71 -4.76 -9.42
N ALA A 48 11.78 -4.54 -8.11
CA ALA A 48 10.98 -3.56 -7.39
C ALA A 48 11.65 -2.18 -7.33
N GLY A 49 10.88 -1.13 -7.53
CA GLY A 49 11.22 0.24 -7.16
C GLY A 49 10.53 0.66 -5.87
N LEU A 50 11.19 1.44 -5.03
CA LEU A 50 10.56 2.09 -3.87
C LEU A 50 10.39 3.58 -4.14
N LEU A 51 9.15 4.08 -4.10
CA LEU A 51 8.80 5.50 -4.17
C LEU A 51 8.26 5.95 -2.81
N GLY A 52 9.08 6.68 -2.06
CA GLY A 52 8.86 7.01 -0.64
C GLY A 52 9.74 6.14 0.27
N CYS A 53 10.99 6.53 0.43
CA CYS A 53 12.03 5.83 1.20
C CYS A 53 11.94 6.11 2.72
N GLY A 54 10.73 6.31 3.24
CA GLY A 54 10.46 6.42 4.67
C GLY A 54 10.46 5.06 5.38
N GLY A 55 10.20 5.07 6.71
CA GLY A 55 10.17 3.84 7.52
C GLY A 55 9.24 2.77 6.97
N ARG A 56 7.96 3.12 6.76
CA ARG A 56 6.96 2.20 6.21
C ARG A 56 7.31 1.70 4.80
N GLY A 57 7.72 2.60 3.89
CA GLY A 57 8.12 2.19 2.53
C GLY A 57 9.35 1.28 2.48
N THR A 58 10.34 1.53 3.34
CA THR A 58 11.53 0.67 3.48
C THR A 58 11.12 -0.71 4.01
N GLU A 59 10.21 -0.75 4.97
CA GLU A 59 9.68 -2.00 5.52
C GLU A 59 8.83 -2.77 4.48
N ASP A 60 7.92 -2.10 3.78
CA ASP A 60 7.10 -2.67 2.71
C ASP A 60 7.95 -3.33 1.60
N ALA A 61 9.01 -2.64 1.17
CA ALA A 61 9.93 -3.16 0.16
C ALA A 61 10.86 -4.26 0.72
N SER A 62 11.22 -4.22 2.01
CA SER A 62 11.94 -5.31 2.69
C SER A 62 11.10 -6.58 2.74
N ASN A 63 9.83 -6.46 3.13
CA ASN A 63 8.90 -7.57 3.15
C ASN A 63 8.71 -8.20 1.76
N LEU A 64 8.69 -7.40 0.67
CA LEU A 64 8.68 -7.93 -0.71
C LEU A 64 9.95 -8.72 -1.04
N VAL A 65 11.12 -8.26 -0.58
CA VAL A 65 12.40 -8.94 -0.78
C VAL A 65 12.50 -10.25 0.02
N ASP A 66 11.96 -10.28 1.24
CA ASP A 66 12.06 -11.43 2.14
C ASP A 66 10.97 -12.49 1.95
N THR A 67 9.76 -12.08 1.60
CA THR A 67 8.60 -12.98 1.53
C THR A 67 8.15 -13.28 0.11
N GLY A 68 8.28 -12.29 -0.80
CA GLY A 68 7.99 -12.44 -2.23
C GLY A 68 9.22 -12.83 -3.06
N GLY A 69 10.43 -12.75 -2.51
CA GLY A 69 11.67 -12.99 -3.28
C GLY A 69 11.95 -11.94 -4.36
N ALA A 70 11.38 -10.74 -4.22
CA ALA A 70 11.67 -9.61 -5.09
C ALA A 70 13.10 -9.08 -4.86
N ARG A 71 13.54 -8.17 -5.73
CA ARG A 71 14.79 -7.42 -5.57
C ARG A 71 14.50 -5.92 -5.71
N VAL A 72 14.88 -5.10 -4.73
CA VAL A 72 14.85 -3.64 -4.89
C VAL A 72 15.99 -3.21 -5.80
N VAL A 73 15.65 -2.55 -6.92
CA VAL A 73 16.61 -2.11 -7.95
C VAL A 73 16.60 -0.60 -8.19
N ALA A 74 15.65 0.12 -7.62
CA ALA A 74 15.50 1.56 -7.79
C ALA A 74 14.90 2.21 -6.54
N LEU A 75 15.34 3.42 -6.21
CA LEU A 75 14.85 4.21 -5.07
C LEU A 75 14.46 5.61 -5.53
N ALA A 76 13.33 6.11 -5.05
CA ALA A 76 12.82 7.44 -5.31
C ALA A 76 12.30 8.11 -4.04
N ASP A 77 12.79 9.30 -3.72
CA ASP A 77 12.28 10.12 -2.61
C ASP A 77 12.42 11.62 -2.92
N MET A 78 11.71 12.45 -2.17
CA MET A 78 11.90 13.90 -2.17
C MET A 78 13.24 14.30 -1.52
N PHE A 79 13.71 13.53 -0.53
CA PHE A 79 14.82 13.90 0.35
C PHE A 79 16.02 12.94 0.24
N GLN A 80 17.22 13.48 0.10
CA GLN A 80 18.44 12.70 -0.08
C GLN A 80 18.77 11.83 1.15
N ASP A 81 18.53 12.31 2.37
CA ASP A 81 18.76 11.55 3.59
C ASP A 81 17.90 10.28 3.69
N GLN A 82 16.70 10.29 3.10
CA GLN A 82 15.83 9.12 3.03
C GLN A 82 16.35 8.11 2.00
N LEU A 83 16.85 8.59 0.85
CA LEU A 83 17.51 7.76 -0.17
C LEU A 83 18.78 7.10 0.36
N ASP A 84 19.63 7.84 1.08
CA ASP A 84 20.89 7.33 1.61
C ASP A 84 20.66 6.22 2.64
N ASN A 85 19.70 6.42 3.55
CA ASN A 85 19.30 5.42 4.56
C ASN A 85 18.72 4.15 3.89
N ALA A 86 17.76 4.30 2.97
CA ALA A 86 17.16 3.17 2.28
C ALA A 86 18.17 2.45 1.38
N ARG A 87 19.06 3.17 0.69
CA ARG A 87 20.11 2.58 -0.15
C ARG A 87 21.03 1.71 0.69
N LYS A 88 21.53 2.22 1.81
CA LYS A 88 22.38 1.43 2.72
C LYS A 88 21.70 0.11 3.10
N HIS A 89 20.46 0.19 3.56
CA HIS A 89 19.66 -0.98 3.96
C HIS A 89 19.47 -1.99 2.82
N PHE A 90 19.08 -1.53 1.62
CA PHE A 90 18.85 -2.44 0.49
C PHE A 90 20.13 -2.93 -0.18
N ASP A 91 21.25 -2.21 -0.11
CA ASP A 91 22.56 -2.71 -0.56
C ASP A 91 23.04 -3.82 0.39
N GLU A 92 22.88 -3.67 1.71
CA GLU A 92 23.15 -4.72 2.70
C GLU A 92 22.25 -5.97 2.50
N MET A 93 20.93 -5.79 2.33
CA MET A 93 20.01 -6.90 2.03
C MET A 93 20.34 -7.61 0.71
N GLN A 94 20.67 -6.86 -0.35
CA GLN A 94 21.03 -7.43 -1.65
C GLN A 94 22.33 -8.23 -1.57
N GLN A 95 23.35 -7.70 -0.91
CA GLN A 95 24.61 -8.42 -0.68
C GLN A 95 24.36 -9.75 0.04
N GLY A 96 23.52 -9.74 1.07
CA GLY A 96 23.11 -10.96 1.79
C GLY A 96 22.40 -12.01 0.93
N LYS A 97 21.81 -11.60 -0.20
CA LYS A 97 21.16 -12.49 -1.19
C LYS A 97 21.98 -12.73 -2.46
N GLY A 98 23.25 -12.30 -2.47
CA GLY A 98 24.16 -12.49 -3.61
C GLY A 98 23.90 -11.57 -4.81
N TYR A 99 23.12 -10.50 -4.63
CA TYR A 99 22.89 -9.47 -5.63
C TYR A 99 23.93 -8.34 -5.52
N ALA A 100 24.19 -7.67 -6.64
CA ALA A 100 24.93 -6.41 -6.65
C ALA A 100 24.12 -5.29 -5.98
N ALA A 101 24.81 -4.27 -5.48
CA ALA A 101 24.22 -3.02 -4.98
C ALA A 101 23.32 -2.34 -6.04
N ILE A 102 22.44 -1.44 -5.59
CA ILE A 102 21.60 -0.61 -6.45
C ILE A 102 22.49 0.26 -7.34
N ASP A 103 22.23 0.20 -8.65
CA ASP A 103 22.91 1.05 -9.63
C ASP A 103 22.58 2.52 -9.35
N THR A 104 23.61 3.38 -9.27
CA THR A 104 23.45 4.80 -8.94
C THR A 104 22.56 5.54 -9.95
N SER A 105 22.42 5.06 -11.19
CA SER A 105 21.47 5.59 -12.18
C SER A 105 19.99 5.34 -11.87
N GLN A 106 19.70 4.43 -10.92
CA GLN A 106 18.35 4.10 -10.44
C GLN A 106 18.01 4.76 -9.09
N ILE A 107 18.78 5.78 -8.70
CA ILE A 107 18.52 6.63 -7.54
C ILE A 107 17.94 7.96 -8.03
N PHE A 108 16.69 8.22 -7.67
CA PHE A 108 15.89 9.34 -8.18
C PHE A 108 15.52 10.30 -7.04
N VAL A 109 15.94 11.56 -7.11
CA VAL A 109 15.71 12.55 -6.03
C VAL A 109 14.82 13.70 -6.49
N GLY A 110 13.95 14.15 -5.58
CA GLY A 110 13.16 15.38 -5.73
C GLY A 110 11.81 15.21 -6.46
N PRO A 111 11.17 16.32 -6.86
CA PRO A 111 9.74 16.36 -7.20
C PRO A 111 9.34 15.64 -8.49
N SER A 112 10.31 15.20 -9.30
CA SER A 112 10.07 14.41 -10.52
C SER A 112 10.56 12.97 -10.41
N ALA A 113 11.03 12.52 -9.25
CA ALA A 113 11.54 11.16 -9.04
C ALA A 113 10.52 10.08 -9.42
N PHE A 114 9.23 10.30 -9.15
CA PHE A 114 8.15 9.38 -9.54
C PHE A 114 8.04 9.17 -11.06
N LYS A 115 8.36 10.19 -11.87
CA LYS A 115 8.35 10.11 -13.34
C LYS A 115 9.57 9.34 -13.85
N GLN A 116 10.71 9.50 -13.20
CA GLN A 116 11.95 8.76 -13.50
C GLN A 116 11.76 7.27 -13.17
N MET A 117 11.16 6.97 -12.00
CA MET A 117 10.73 5.64 -11.60
C MET A 117 9.77 4.99 -12.62
N ALA A 118 8.73 5.72 -13.05
CA ALA A 118 7.80 5.25 -14.08
C ALA A 118 8.49 4.91 -15.43
N ALA A 119 9.47 5.73 -15.82
CA ALA A 119 10.18 5.60 -17.09
C ALA A 119 11.32 4.55 -17.08
N SER A 120 11.76 4.08 -15.91
CA SER A 120 12.85 3.11 -15.82
C SER A 120 12.48 1.77 -16.48
N LYS A 121 13.40 1.22 -17.28
CA LYS A 121 13.29 -0.12 -17.86
C LYS A 121 13.75 -1.22 -16.89
N GLU A 122 14.40 -0.82 -15.79
CA GLU A 122 14.88 -1.75 -14.77
C GLU A 122 13.81 -2.15 -13.76
N VAL A 123 12.70 -1.42 -13.71
CA VAL A 123 11.63 -1.61 -12.72
C VAL A 123 10.44 -2.33 -13.35
N ASP A 124 9.94 -3.37 -12.68
CA ASP A 124 8.75 -4.15 -13.04
C ASP A 124 7.54 -3.80 -12.15
N ALA A 125 7.79 -3.57 -10.86
CA ALA A 125 6.79 -3.23 -9.84
C ALA A 125 7.27 -2.06 -8.97
N VAL A 126 6.34 -1.27 -8.42
CA VAL A 126 6.67 -0.13 -7.53
C VAL A 126 5.86 -0.19 -6.24
N VAL A 127 6.54 -0.03 -5.11
CA VAL A 127 5.94 0.33 -3.82
C VAL A 127 5.79 1.84 -3.77
N ILE A 128 4.56 2.33 -3.58
CA ILE A 128 4.27 3.76 -3.39
C ILE A 128 3.91 3.99 -1.92
N ALA A 129 4.85 4.60 -1.18
CA ALA A 129 4.77 4.90 0.25
C ALA A 129 5.07 6.38 0.57
N THR A 130 4.75 7.27 -0.38
CA THR A 130 4.79 8.74 -0.24
C THR A 130 3.63 9.26 0.63
N PRO A 131 3.57 10.56 1.00
CA PRO A 131 2.41 11.11 1.69
C PRO A 131 1.10 10.92 0.87
N PRO A 132 -0.02 10.52 1.49
CA PRO A 132 -1.29 10.17 0.82
C PRO A 132 -1.81 11.17 -0.21
N TYR A 133 -1.64 12.48 0.00
CA TYR A 133 -2.04 13.48 -0.99
C TYR A 133 -1.43 13.23 -2.39
N TYR A 134 -0.19 12.73 -2.47
CA TYR A 134 0.47 12.48 -3.74
C TYR A 134 0.16 11.11 -4.36
N HIS A 135 -0.55 10.23 -3.63
CA HIS A 135 -0.85 8.86 -4.10
C HIS A 135 -1.55 8.81 -5.46
N PRO A 136 -2.61 9.59 -5.76
CA PRO A 136 -3.27 9.53 -7.06
C PRO A 136 -2.35 9.95 -8.22
N GLN A 137 -1.49 10.96 -8.01
CA GLN A 137 -0.54 11.43 -9.01
C GLN A 137 0.57 10.39 -9.27
N HIS A 138 1.13 9.82 -8.20
CA HIS A 138 2.16 8.81 -8.31
C HIS A 138 1.61 7.52 -8.93
N LEU A 139 0.45 7.05 -8.48
CA LEU A 139 -0.25 5.89 -9.04
C LEU A 139 -0.52 6.06 -10.54
N GLU A 140 -1.03 7.23 -10.98
CA GLU A 140 -1.29 7.48 -12.40
C GLU A 140 -0.02 7.37 -13.25
N ALA A 141 1.09 7.96 -12.80
CA ALA A 141 2.35 7.92 -13.52
C ALA A 141 2.96 6.51 -13.58
N ILE A 142 2.95 5.78 -12.46
CA ILE A 142 3.48 4.42 -12.38
C ILE A 142 2.65 3.44 -13.24
N VAL A 143 1.32 3.52 -13.19
CA VAL A 143 0.42 2.70 -14.03
C VAL A 143 0.55 3.07 -15.52
N ALA A 144 0.70 4.36 -15.86
CA ALA A 144 0.98 4.79 -17.22
C ALA A 144 2.37 4.33 -17.73
N GLY A 145 3.34 4.14 -16.83
CA GLY A 145 4.63 3.50 -17.10
C GLY A 145 4.58 1.98 -17.26
N GLY A 146 3.39 1.36 -17.14
CA GLY A 146 3.20 -0.08 -17.31
C GLY A 146 3.78 -0.92 -16.17
N LYS A 147 3.83 -0.37 -14.94
CA LYS A 147 4.40 -1.05 -13.77
C LYS A 147 3.31 -1.61 -12.86
N HIS A 148 3.56 -2.76 -12.25
CA HIS A 148 2.72 -3.27 -11.17
C HIS A 148 2.84 -2.36 -9.93
N VAL A 149 1.80 -2.26 -9.11
CA VAL A 149 1.78 -1.30 -8.00
C VAL A 149 1.33 -1.95 -6.70
N TYR A 150 2.14 -1.78 -5.67
CA TYR A 150 1.69 -1.86 -4.28
C TYR A 150 1.56 -0.41 -3.77
N LEU A 151 0.33 0.03 -3.52
CA LEU A 151 0.04 1.38 -3.04
C LEU A 151 -0.28 1.32 -1.54
N GLU A 152 0.49 2.01 -0.69
CA GLU A 152 0.12 2.09 0.73
C GLU A 152 -1.22 2.79 0.95
N LYS A 153 -1.84 2.55 2.10
CA LYS A 153 -3.09 3.22 2.48
C LYS A 153 -2.79 4.58 3.15
N PRO A 154 -3.74 5.53 3.15
CA PRO A 154 -4.93 5.62 2.32
C PRO A 154 -4.59 6.08 0.89
N VAL A 155 -5.32 5.59 -0.10
CA VAL A 155 -5.03 5.84 -1.53
C VAL A 155 -5.23 7.30 -2.00
N ALA A 156 -5.93 8.10 -1.19
CA ALA A 156 -6.22 9.51 -1.44
C ALA A 156 -6.65 10.20 -0.13
N VAL A 157 -6.65 11.55 -0.13
CA VAL A 157 -7.08 12.38 1.01
C VAL A 157 -8.42 13.09 0.80
N ASP A 158 -8.92 13.14 -0.44
CA ASP A 158 -10.17 13.77 -0.84
C ASP A 158 -10.97 12.92 -1.85
N VAL A 159 -12.22 13.30 -2.08
CA VAL A 159 -13.16 12.58 -2.94
C VAL A 159 -12.71 12.58 -4.41
N PRO A 160 -12.28 13.71 -5.01
CA PRO A 160 -11.74 13.72 -6.36
C PRO A 160 -10.53 12.79 -6.54
N GLY A 161 -9.62 12.74 -5.56
CA GLY A 161 -8.46 11.83 -5.55
C GLY A 161 -8.88 10.36 -5.46
N ALA A 162 -9.85 10.02 -4.60
CA ALA A 162 -10.36 8.66 -4.48
C ALA A 162 -11.08 8.19 -5.77
N LEU A 163 -11.84 9.06 -6.42
CA LEU A 163 -12.43 8.82 -7.74
C LEU A 163 -11.37 8.65 -8.82
N LYS A 164 -10.32 9.47 -8.81
CA LYS A 164 -9.18 9.35 -9.72
C LYS A 164 -8.46 8.01 -9.57
N VAL A 165 -8.30 7.50 -8.34
CA VAL A 165 -7.76 6.15 -8.08
C VAL A 165 -8.63 5.05 -8.70
N ILE A 166 -9.96 5.15 -8.61
CA ILE A 166 -10.89 4.22 -9.29
C ILE A 166 -10.68 4.24 -10.82
N GLU A 167 -10.50 5.42 -11.42
CA GLU A 167 -10.21 5.55 -12.87
C GLU A 167 -8.83 4.99 -13.27
N ILE A 168 -7.81 5.13 -12.41
CA ILE A 168 -6.50 4.52 -12.64
C ILE A 168 -6.61 2.99 -12.54
N GLY A 169 -7.34 2.47 -11.55
CA GLY A 169 -7.65 1.05 -11.41
C GLY A 169 -8.28 0.47 -12.67
N LYS A 170 -9.32 1.12 -13.22
CA LYS A 170 -9.97 0.70 -14.49
C LYS A 170 -9.01 0.63 -15.69
N ARG A 171 -7.90 1.38 -15.69
CA ARG A 171 -6.87 1.34 -16.75
C ARG A 171 -5.88 0.19 -16.56
N ALA A 172 -5.59 -0.17 -15.31
CA ALA A 172 -4.72 -1.29 -14.90
C ALA A 172 -5.39 -2.67 -15.01
N GLU A 173 -6.73 -2.72 -14.92
CA GLU A 173 -7.56 -3.92 -15.00
C GLU A 173 -7.12 -4.91 -16.09
N GLY A 174 -6.89 -6.17 -15.71
CA GLY A 174 -6.44 -7.25 -16.59
C GLY A 174 -5.03 -7.10 -17.18
N LYS A 175 -4.24 -6.08 -16.79
CA LYS A 175 -2.90 -5.80 -17.34
C LYS A 175 -1.80 -5.71 -16.28
N LEU A 176 -2.13 -5.19 -15.10
CA LEU A 176 -1.19 -4.92 -14.03
C LEU A 176 -1.82 -5.28 -12.70
N SER A 177 -1.10 -6.01 -11.84
CA SER A 177 -1.51 -6.11 -10.45
C SER A 177 -1.40 -4.76 -9.73
N LEU A 178 -2.46 -4.39 -9.02
CA LEU A 178 -2.61 -3.19 -8.22
C LEU A 178 -3.19 -3.59 -6.85
N ASP A 179 -2.31 -3.72 -5.86
CA ASP A 179 -2.66 -3.97 -4.47
C ASP A 179 -2.68 -2.65 -3.67
N VAL A 180 -3.55 -2.61 -2.64
CA VAL A 180 -3.59 -1.52 -1.66
C VAL A 180 -3.16 -2.04 -0.29
N GLY A 181 -2.50 -1.21 0.52
CA GLY A 181 -1.88 -1.54 1.80
C GLY A 181 -2.80 -1.92 2.98
N PHE A 182 -3.90 -2.63 2.70
CA PHE A 182 -4.76 -3.24 3.70
C PHE A 182 -4.28 -4.66 4.03
N GLN A 183 -3.12 -4.77 4.68
CA GLN A 183 -2.46 -6.06 4.96
C GLN A 183 -3.32 -7.04 5.78
N ILE A 184 -4.25 -6.52 6.58
CA ILE A 184 -5.13 -7.32 7.45
C ILE A 184 -6.09 -8.20 6.62
N ARG A 185 -6.39 -7.80 5.38
CA ARG A 185 -7.23 -8.57 4.44
C ARG A 185 -6.57 -9.84 3.93
N ASP A 186 -5.26 -9.96 4.10
CA ASP A 186 -4.44 -11.11 3.74
C ASP A 186 -3.95 -11.87 5.00
N CYS A 187 -4.34 -11.41 6.20
CA CYS A 187 -3.94 -11.99 7.47
C CYS A 187 -4.79 -13.24 7.81
N PRO A 188 -4.20 -14.45 7.91
CA PRO A 188 -4.96 -15.71 8.03
C PRO A 188 -6.05 -15.77 9.11
N PRO A 189 -5.84 -15.34 10.38
CA PRO A 189 -6.88 -15.39 11.40
C PRO A 189 -8.05 -14.44 11.11
N PHE A 190 -7.79 -13.25 10.53
CA PHE A 190 -8.83 -12.31 10.12
C PHE A 190 -9.60 -12.84 8.89
N VAL A 191 -8.91 -13.42 7.91
CA VAL A 191 -9.53 -14.05 6.73
C VAL A 191 -10.50 -15.17 7.13
N GLU A 192 -10.08 -16.07 8.02
CA GLU A 192 -10.94 -17.16 8.48
C GLU A 192 -12.10 -16.67 9.37
N LEU A 193 -11.88 -15.63 10.19
CA LEU A 193 -12.94 -15.00 10.97
C LEU A 193 -14.03 -14.41 10.05
N VAL A 194 -13.65 -13.56 9.10
CA VAL A 194 -14.60 -12.87 8.22
C VAL A 194 -15.33 -13.90 7.33
N LYS A 195 -14.63 -14.92 6.85
CA LYS A 195 -15.24 -16.06 6.14
C LYS A 195 -16.32 -16.78 6.98
N ARG A 196 -16.09 -17.00 8.28
CA ARG A 196 -17.10 -17.60 9.19
C ARG A 196 -18.31 -16.69 9.38
N ILE A 197 -18.07 -15.40 9.62
CA ILE A 197 -19.15 -14.40 9.71
C ILE A 197 -19.98 -14.38 8.41
N HIS A 198 -19.30 -14.37 7.27
CA HIS A 198 -19.92 -14.37 5.94
C HIS A 198 -20.69 -15.65 5.58
N ASN A 199 -20.38 -16.76 6.27
CA ASN A 199 -21.11 -18.03 6.20
C ASN A 199 -22.29 -18.12 7.19
N GLY A 200 -22.53 -17.08 8.01
CA GLY A 200 -23.69 -16.98 8.90
C GLY A 200 -23.45 -17.32 10.36
N ALA A 201 -22.19 -17.42 10.81
CA ALA A 201 -21.84 -17.78 12.19
C ALA A 201 -22.34 -16.80 13.27
N LEU A 202 -22.65 -15.54 12.92
CA LEU A 202 -23.30 -14.57 13.81
C LEU A 202 -24.83 -14.49 13.60
N GLY A 203 -25.37 -15.21 12.63
CA GLY A 203 -26.72 -14.96 12.09
C GLY A 203 -26.82 -13.57 11.46
N ASN A 204 -27.93 -12.88 11.68
CA ASN A 204 -28.06 -11.47 11.33
C ASN A 204 -27.24 -10.62 12.31
N ILE A 205 -26.33 -9.78 11.79
CA ILE A 205 -25.63 -8.76 12.58
C ILE A 205 -26.65 -7.66 12.94
N VAL A 206 -26.61 -7.20 14.18
CA VAL A 206 -27.53 -6.20 14.73
C VAL A 206 -26.80 -4.86 14.92
N CYS A 207 -25.58 -4.89 15.46
CA CYS A 207 -24.73 -3.72 15.62
C CYS A 207 -23.25 -4.12 15.72
N GLY A 208 -22.37 -3.14 15.69
CA GLY A 208 -20.95 -3.31 16.00
C GLY A 208 -20.39 -2.16 16.82
N GLU A 209 -19.20 -2.40 17.37
CA GLU A 209 -18.34 -1.38 17.94
C GLU A 209 -16.91 -1.63 17.46
N ALA A 210 -16.13 -0.56 17.30
CA ALA A 210 -14.75 -0.66 16.89
C ALA A 210 -13.92 0.47 17.49
N HIS A 211 -12.63 0.26 17.68
CA HIS A 211 -11.76 1.33 18.17
C HIS A 211 -10.32 1.21 17.70
N TYR A 212 -9.66 2.36 17.62
CA TYR A 212 -8.22 2.49 17.39
C TYR A 212 -7.64 3.43 18.45
N LEU A 213 -7.28 2.88 19.61
CA LEU A 213 -6.78 3.62 20.76
C LEU A 213 -5.25 3.53 20.79
N THR A 214 -4.58 4.62 20.40
CA THR A 214 -3.12 4.67 20.32
C THR A 214 -2.52 5.92 20.94
N GLY A 215 -1.25 5.79 21.30
CA GLY A 215 -0.40 6.91 21.63
C GLY A 215 -0.05 7.79 20.43
N TYR A 216 0.61 8.90 20.76
CA TYR A 216 1.23 9.81 19.80
C TYR A 216 2.38 9.13 19.05
N ILE A 217 2.54 9.40 17.76
CA ILE A 217 3.67 8.93 16.95
C ILE A 217 4.80 9.97 17.06
N ASP A 218 5.93 9.62 17.68
CA ASP A 218 7.05 10.54 17.77
C ASP A 218 7.65 10.87 16.40
N ARG A 219 8.00 12.14 16.19
CA ARG A 219 8.56 12.66 14.94
C ARG A 219 9.81 13.48 15.25
N PRO A 220 10.89 13.38 14.44
CA PRO A 220 12.07 14.22 14.60
C PRO A 220 11.73 15.71 14.55
N ALA A 221 12.51 16.55 15.25
CA ALA A 221 12.25 17.99 15.29
C ALA A 221 12.62 18.74 13.99
N TRP A 222 13.47 18.13 13.14
CA TRP A 222 14.08 18.70 11.93
C TRP A 222 14.50 20.17 12.10
N PRO A 223 15.44 20.49 13.01
CA PRO A 223 15.76 21.87 13.40
C PRO A 223 16.32 22.74 12.26
N ASN A 224 16.93 22.12 11.26
CA ASN A 224 17.55 22.81 10.12
C ASN A 224 16.63 22.88 8.89
N ALA A 225 15.46 22.22 8.93
CA ALA A 225 14.54 22.18 7.80
C ALA A 225 13.78 23.50 7.65
N SER A 226 13.52 23.91 6.41
CA SER A 226 12.62 25.04 6.15
C SER A 226 11.20 24.75 6.68
N PRO A 227 10.34 25.76 6.96
CA PRO A 227 8.97 25.50 7.42
C PRO A 227 8.16 24.59 6.47
N VAL A 228 8.37 24.72 5.16
CA VAL A 228 7.70 23.91 4.14
C VAL A 228 8.26 22.48 4.11
N GLU A 229 9.58 22.33 4.21
CA GLU A 229 10.22 21.02 4.32
C GLU A 229 9.78 20.29 5.59
N LYS A 230 9.81 20.97 6.74
CA LYS A 230 9.38 20.42 8.03
C LYS A 230 7.93 19.97 7.97
N ARG A 231 7.04 20.74 7.33
CA ARG A 231 5.64 20.37 7.08
C ARG A 231 5.53 19.10 6.24
N LEU A 232 6.30 18.97 5.16
CA LEU A 232 6.30 17.78 4.30
C LEU A 232 6.93 16.55 4.99
N ARG A 233 8.02 16.71 5.74
CA ARG A 233 8.61 15.63 6.55
C ARG A 233 7.67 15.20 7.69
N ASN A 234 6.87 16.12 8.20
CA ASN A 234 5.87 15.87 9.25
C ASN A 234 4.46 15.57 8.69
N TRP A 235 4.34 15.14 7.43
CA TRP A 235 3.07 15.00 6.70
C TRP A 235 1.94 14.28 7.44
N VAL A 236 2.26 13.30 8.30
CA VAL A 236 1.25 12.51 9.05
C VAL A 236 0.36 13.40 9.91
N TYR A 237 0.89 14.53 10.39
CA TYR A 237 0.18 15.50 11.21
C TYR A 237 -0.29 16.75 10.46
N ASP A 238 -0.15 16.76 9.14
CA ASP A 238 -0.78 17.76 8.28
C ASP A 238 -2.04 17.17 7.65
N ARG A 239 -3.21 17.74 7.97
CA ARG A 239 -4.50 17.19 7.52
C ARG A 239 -4.56 17.08 6.00
N VAL A 240 -3.98 18.04 5.28
CA VAL A 240 -4.05 18.10 3.81
C VAL A 240 -3.16 17.03 3.18
N LEU A 241 -2.00 16.73 3.79
CA LEU A 241 -1.08 15.71 3.28
C LEU A 241 -1.44 14.27 3.69
N SER A 242 -2.03 14.06 4.89
CA SER A 242 -2.37 12.72 5.42
C SER A 242 -3.85 12.33 5.27
N GLY A 243 -4.75 13.31 5.20
CA GLY A 243 -6.19 13.10 5.28
C GLY A 243 -6.77 13.19 6.70
N ASP A 244 -5.97 13.56 7.72
CA ASP A 244 -6.29 13.43 9.16
C ASP A 244 -6.24 11.96 9.66
N ILE A 245 -6.11 11.76 10.97
CA ILE A 245 -5.85 10.45 11.60
C ILE A 245 -6.95 9.42 11.28
N ILE A 246 -8.16 9.88 10.97
CA ILE A 246 -9.28 9.01 10.60
C ILE A 246 -9.12 8.40 9.20
N VAL A 247 -8.51 9.13 8.27
CA VAL A 247 -8.22 8.64 6.90
C VAL A 247 -6.86 7.96 6.85
N GLU A 248 -5.85 8.47 7.58
CA GLU A 248 -4.51 7.89 7.57
C GLU A 248 -4.42 6.58 8.38
N GLN A 249 -4.76 6.61 9.66
CA GLN A 249 -4.49 5.51 10.58
C GLN A 249 -5.74 4.69 10.90
N ASN A 250 -6.88 5.33 11.18
CA ASN A 250 -8.09 4.60 11.58
C ASN A 250 -8.74 3.81 10.43
N ILE A 251 -8.34 4.09 9.18
CA ILE A 251 -8.80 3.38 7.99
C ILE A 251 -8.58 1.87 8.05
N HIS A 252 -7.56 1.37 8.79
CA HIS A 252 -7.37 -0.07 8.97
C HIS A 252 -8.60 -0.75 9.61
N VAL A 253 -9.16 -0.12 10.65
CA VAL A 253 -10.33 -0.63 11.41
C VAL A 253 -11.62 -0.42 10.62
N ILE A 254 -11.78 0.75 10.00
CA ILE A 254 -12.96 1.08 9.17
C ILE A 254 -13.04 0.16 7.93
N ASP A 255 -11.90 -0.20 7.34
CA ASP A 255 -11.80 -1.16 6.24
C ASP A 255 -12.22 -2.59 6.64
N ILE A 256 -11.94 -3.01 7.88
CA ILE A 256 -12.41 -4.29 8.44
C ILE A 256 -13.93 -4.23 8.67
N CYS A 257 -14.47 -3.12 9.17
CA CYS A 257 -15.93 -2.96 9.29
C CYS A 257 -16.63 -3.08 7.95
N ASN A 258 -16.14 -2.38 6.92
CA ASN A 258 -16.64 -2.50 5.54
C ASN A 258 -16.53 -3.95 5.01
N TRP A 259 -15.47 -4.68 5.40
CA TRP A 259 -15.28 -6.07 5.00
C TRP A 259 -16.29 -7.02 5.63
N VAL A 260 -16.49 -6.92 6.95
CA VAL A 260 -17.42 -7.76 7.71
C VAL A 260 -18.83 -7.56 7.18
N LEU A 261 -19.24 -6.30 6.99
CA LEU A 261 -20.58 -5.94 6.52
C LEU A 261 -20.76 -6.02 4.99
N LYS A 262 -19.69 -6.34 4.24
CA LYS A 262 -19.67 -6.46 2.76
C LYS A 262 -20.11 -5.18 2.01
N ASN A 263 -20.06 -4.02 2.66
CA ASN A 263 -20.56 -2.75 2.11
C ASN A 263 -19.93 -1.56 2.84
N HIS A 264 -20.02 -0.37 2.26
CA HIS A 264 -19.68 0.89 2.92
C HIS A 264 -20.87 1.41 3.76
N PRO A 265 -20.64 2.30 4.74
CA PRO A 265 -21.71 3.00 5.46
C PRO A 265 -22.51 3.92 4.51
N LEU A 266 -23.81 4.05 4.80
CA LEU A 266 -24.75 4.93 4.08
C LEU A 266 -24.64 6.39 4.54
N LYS A 267 -24.27 6.61 5.80
CA LYS A 267 -24.11 7.92 6.44
C LYS A 267 -23.29 7.80 7.72
N ALA A 268 -22.71 8.92 8.19
CA ALA A 268 -21.99 8.99 9.44
C ALA A 268 -22.32 10.27 10.23
N SER A 269 -22.42 10.14 11.54
CA SER A 269 -22.41 11.25 12.51
C SER A 269 -21.12 11.18 13.32
N ALA A 270 -20.39 12.29 13.47
CA ALA A 270 -19.08 12.27 14.11
C ALA A 270 -18.75 13.54 14.89
N THR A 271 -17.83 13.40 15.84
CA THR A 271 -17.18 14.49 16.59
C THR A 271 -15.70 14.16 16.81
N GLY A 272 -14.89 15.15 17.16
CA GLY A 272 -13.48 14.97 17.49
C GLY A 272 -12.82 16.30 17.82
N GLY A 273 -11.52 16.28 18.12
CA GLY A 273 -10.77 17.51 18.35
C GLY A 273 -9.28 17.30 18.60
N ARG A 274 -8.57 18.42 18.80
CA ARG A 274 -7.10 18.46 18.98
C ARG A 274 -6.62 18.42 20.44
N LEU A 275 -7.53 18.43 21.42
CA LEU A 275 -7.15 18.39 22.83
C LEU A 275 -6.35 17.11 23.13
N GLY A 276 -5.22 17.26 23.83
CA GLY A 276 -4.26 16.17 24.09
C GLY A 276 -3.05 16.15 23.15
N ARG A 277 -3.12 16.79 21.97
CA ARG A 277 -1.97 16.93 21.05
C ARG A 277 -1.00 18.05 21.47
N PRO A 278 0.30 17.96 21.14
CA PRO A 278 1.23 19.08 21.31
C PRO A 278 0.83 20.28 20.45
N ALA A 279 1.01 21.50 20.95
CA ALA A 279 0.49 22.72 20.31
C ALA A 279 1.04 22.97 18.88
N ASN A 280 2.28 22.55 18.61
CA ASN A 280 3.02 22.86 17.38
C ASN A 280 3.34 21.60 16.55
N ASP A 281 2.51 20.55 16.64
CA ASP A 281 2.74 19.27 15.96
C ASP A 281 2.17 19.16 14.54
N GLY A 282 1.31 20.10 14.13
CA GLY A 282 0.50 19.99 12.92
C GLY A 282 -0.92 20.50 13.15
N ASP A 283 -1.90 19.99 12.39
CA ASP A 283 -3.29 20.45 12.45
C ASP A 283 -4.37 19.36 12.35
N VAL A 284 -3.97 18.08 12.29
CA VAL A 284 -4.86 16.90 12.41
C VAL A 284 -5.53 16.79 13.77
N TYR A 285 -6.67 16.08 13.87
CA TYR A 285 -7.31 15.78 15.14
C TYR A 285 -6.51 14.78 16.00
N GLY A 286 -6.80 14.72 17.29
CA GLY A 286 -6.24 13.78 18.26
C GLY A 286 -7.17 12.63 18.60
N ASN A 287 -8.48 12.81 18.40
CA ASN A 287 -9.49 11.77 18.54
C ASN A 287 -10.63 11.95 17.53
N TYR A 288 -11.36 10.85 17.34
CA TYR A 288 -12.68 10.83 16.72
C TYR A 288 -13.63 9.96 17.54
N ASN A 289 -14.90 10.33 17.56
CA ASN A 289 -16.02 9.49 17.98
C ASN A 289 -17.07 9.54 16.86
N VAL A 290 -17.45 8.40 16.32
CA VAL A 290 -18.25 8.26 15.10
C VAL A 290 -19.35 7.22 15.31
N ILE A 291 -20.51 7.46 14.73
CA ILE A 291 -21.54 6.45 14.48
C ILE A 291 -21.66 6.32 12.97
N PHE A 292 -21.38 5.12 12.46
CA PHE A 292 -21.58 4.74 11.07
C PHE A 292 -22.89 3.96 10.94
N HIS A 293 -23.76 4.38 10.04
CA HIS A 293 -25.02 3.70 9.75
C HIS A 293 -24.87 2.92 8.43
N TYR A 294 -24.99 1.59 8.46
CA TYR A 294 -24.94 0.71 7.29
C TYR A 294 -26.35 0.37 6.80
N SER A 295 -26.46 -0.55 5.83
CA SER A 295 -27.76 -1.11 5.43
C SER A 295 -28.43 -1.86 6.58
N ASP A 296 -29.72 -2.16 6.42
CA ASP A 296 -30.49 -3.03 7.33
C ASP A 296 -30.59 -2.51 8.78
N ASN A 297 -30.31 -1.22 8.99
CA ASN A 297 -30.23 -0.53 10.29
C ASN A 297 -29.12 -1.05 11.21
N VAL A 298 -28.03 -1.56 10.63
CA VAL A 298 -26.82 -1.94 11.40
C VAL A 298 -25.97 -0.70 11.67
N ASP A 299 -25.90 -0.31 12.94
CA ASP A 299 -25.04 0.77 13.41
C ASP A 299 -23.70 0.22 13.92
N VAL A 300 -22.60 0.89 13.55
CA VAL A 300 -21.26 0.62 14.08
C VAL A 300 -20.73 1.88 14.76
N THR A 301 -20.47 1.80 16.06
CA THR A 301 -19.77 2.87 16.78
C THR A 301 -18.26 2.74 16.53
N PHE A 302 -17.58 3.88 16.37
CA PHE A 302 -16.13 3.92 16.24
C PHE A 302 -15.53 5.00 17.14
N SER A 303 -14.44 4.69 17.85
CA SER A 303 -13.67 5.68 18.61
C SER A 303 -12.17 5.55 18.36
N SER A 304 -11.45 6.68 18.39
CA SER A 304 -9.99 6.67 18.27
C SER A 304 -9.29 7.69 19.13
N THR A 305 -8.02 7.40 19.44
CA THR A 305 -7.08 8.36 20.02
C THR A 305 -5.73 8.23 19.33
N GLN A 306 -5.00 9.33 19.17
CA GLN A 306 -3.61 9.39 18.71
C GLN A 306 -2.79 10.36 19.58
N PHE A 307 -3.01 10.27 20.89
CA PHE A 307 -2.31 11.04 21.92
C PHE A 307 -2.19 10.30 23.26
N ALA A 308 -2.74 9.09 23.38
CA ALA A 308 -2.78 8.35 24.63
C ALA A 308 -1.38 8.09 25.20
N LYS A 309 -1.28 7.85 26.51
CA LYS A 309 -0.01 7.51 27.16
C LYS A 309 -0.17 6.18 27.87
N GLY A 310 0.67 5.21 27.51
CA GLY A 310 0.66 3.87 28.13
C GLY A 310 -0.59 3.03 27.84
N TRP A 311 -1.39 3.39 26.83
CA TRP A 311 -2.54 2.60 26.39
C TRP A 311 -2.44 2.28 24.90
N TRP A 312 -2.77 1.04 24.55
CA TRP A 312 -2.82 0.53 23.20
C TRP A 312 -3.92 -0.52 23.11
N ASP A 313 -4.93 -0.28 22.28
CA ASP A 313 -6.00 -1.24 22.02
C ASP A 313 -6.62 -0.96 20.65
N VAL A 314 -6.78 -1.99 19.83
CA VAL A 314 -7.35 -1.91 18.48
C VAL A 314 -8.17 -3.18 18.24
N THR A 315 -9.47 -3.03 17.96
CA THR A 315 -10.38 -4.14 17.70
C THR A 315 -11.62 -3.68 16.93
N GLU A 316 -12.25 -4.61 16.25
CA GLU A 316 -13.67 -4.58 15.91
C GLU A 316 -14.41 -5.65 16.74
N ARG A 317 -15.70 -5.43 16.99
CA ARG A 317 -16.61 -6.38 17.60
C ARG A 317 -17.98 -6.25 16.94
N PHE A 318 -18.58 -7.37 16.55
CA PHE A 318 -19.90 -7.41 15.91
C PHE A 318 -20.82 -8.33 16.69
N PHE A 319 -22.02 -7.86 16.97
CA PHE A 319 -23.05 -8.56 17.71
C PHE A 319 -24.15 -9.00 16.74
N GLY A 320 -24.42 -10.30 16.69
CA GLY A 320 -25.47 -10.86 15.87
C GLY A 320 -26.36 -11.83 16.63
N THR A 321 -27.49 -12.16 16.01
CA THR A 321 -28.56 -13.01 16.57
C THR A 321 -28.13 -14.40 17.05
N LYS A 322 -26.97 -14.92 16.62
CA LYS A 322 -26.42 -16.22 17.05
C LYS A 322 -25.09 -16.14 17.81
N GLY A 323 -24.49 -14.95 17.91
CA GLY A 323 -23.15 -14.84 18.45
C GLY A 323 -22.50 -13.47 18.29
N THR A 324 -21.31 -13.34 18.86
CA THR A 324 -20.48 -12.13 18.84
C THR A 324 -19.09 -12.48 18.29
N SER A 325 -18.58 -11.73 17.33
CA SER A 325 -17.17 -11.81 16.92
C SER A 325 -16.34 -10.72 17.57
N GLN A 326 -15.07 -10.98 17.84
CA GLN A 326 -14.08 -9.96 18.18
C GLN A 326 -12.77 -10.19 17.41
N SER A 327 -12.19 -9.12 16.88
CA SER A 327 -10.96 -9.12 16.07
C SER A 327 -9.91 -8.14 16.60
N PRO A 328 -9.37 -8.36 17.81
CA PRO A 328 -8.37 -7.46 18.36
C PRO A 328 -7.01 -7.71 17.69
N TYR A 329 -6.18 -6.68 17.59
CA TYR A 329 -4.80 -6.85 17.15
C TYR A 329 -4.00 -7.75 18.12
N THR A 330 -4.30 -7.61 19.43
CA THR A 330 -3.68 -8.38 20.52
C THR A 330 -4.75 -9.04 21.40
N GLY A 331 -4.61 -10.33 21.70
CA GLY A 331 -5.54 -11.08 22.55
C GLY A 331 -6.45 -12.05 21.76
N PRO A 332 -7.54 -12.54 22.35
CA PRO A 332 -8.37 -13.59 21.73
C PRO A 332 -9.17 -13.05 20.54
N LEU A 333 -8.84 -13.53 19.34
CA LEU A 333 -9.60 -13.32 18.11
C LEU A 333 -10.53 -14.51 17.85
N GLY A 334 -11.81 -14.26 17.59
CA GLY A 334 -12.77 -15.35 17.41
C GLY A 334 -14.24 -14.95 17.39
N ILE A 335 -15.08 -15.97 17.56
CA ILE A 335 -16.54 -15.95 17.64
C ILE A 335 -16.98 -16.68 18.91
N TRP A 336 -17.92 -16.10 19.64
CA TRP A 336 -18.63 -16.68 20.78
C TRP A 336 -20.12 -16.78 20.44
N GLY A 337 -20.80 -17.83 20.90
CA GLY A 337 -22.20 -18.12 20.57
C GLY A 337 -22.38 -19.51 19.99
N ASP A 338 -23.39 -19.69 19.15
CA ASP A 338 -23.80 -21.00 18.62
C ASP A 338 -22.70 -21.68 17.79
N GLU A 339 -21.96 -20.90 16.99
CA GLU A 339 -20.87 -21.36 16.12
C GLU A 339 -19.50 -20.88 16.63
N ALA A 340 -19.24 -21.12 17.93
CA ALA A 340 -18.02 -20.68 18.61
C ALA A 340 -16.73 -21.17 17.93
N TRP A 341 -15.77 -20.26 17.79
CA TRP A 341 -14.46 -20.52 17.19
C TRP A 341 -13.42 -19.52 17.71
N GLN A 342 -12.17 -19.93 17.87
CA GLN A 342 -11.07 -19.02 18.21
C GLN A 342 -9.87 -19.30 17.30
N ALA A 343 -9.17 -18.25 16.90
CA ALA A 343 -7.91 -18.38 16.21
C ALA A 343 -6.84 -18.96 17.17
N PRO A 344 -5.90 -19.79 16.67
CA PRO A 344 -4.75 -20.21 17.46
C PRO A 344 -3.95 -18.99 17.95
N GLN A 345 -3.68 -18.92 19.25
CA GLN A 345 -2.88 -17.83 19.80
C GLN A 345 -1.42 -17.95 19.32
N THR A 346 -0.94 -16.92 18.64
CA THR A 346 0.47 -16.77 18.22
C THR A 346 1.34 -16.09 19.28
N LEU A 347 0.72 -15.49 20.31
CA LEU A 347 1.41 -14.86 21.43
C LEU A 347 2.28 -15.86 22.20
N LYS A 348 3.59 -15.65 22.16
CA LYS A 348 4.52 -16.31 23.08
C LYS A 348 4.21 -15.86 24.53
N PRO A 349 4.20 -16.77 25.52
CA PRO A 349 3.99 -16.39 26.91
C PRO A 349 4.97 -15.29 27.36
N GLY A 350 4.44 -14.19 27.91
CA GLY A 350 5.23 -13.05 28.38
C GLY A 350 5.51 -11.95 27.35
N ALA A 351 4.92 -11.99 26.15
CA ALA A 351 4.95 -10.86 25.22
C ALA A 351 3.99 -9.74 25.67
N GLU A 352 4.54 -8.56 25.99
CA GLU A 352 3.77 -7.32 26.22
C GLU A 352 2.97 -6.92 24.96
N PRO A 353 1.77 -6.31 25.10
CA PRO A 353 1.08 -5.68 23.98
C PRO A 353 1.94 -4.56 23.37
N GLN A 354 2.48 -4.78 22.17
CA GLN A 354 3.28 -3.78 21.50
C GLN A 354 2.40 -2.69 20.86
N ALA A 355 2.85 -1.44 20.95
CA ALA A 355 2.25 -0.31 20.23
C ALA A 355 2.32 -0.50 18.71
N PHE A 356 1.58 0.30 17.93
CA PHE A 356 1.64 0.26 16.47
C PHE A 356 3.08 0.33 15.96
N SER A 357 3.50 -0.72 15.27
CA SER A 357 4.76 -0.70 14.55
C SER A 357 4.57 0.09 13.26
N VAL A 358 5.11 1.31 13.19
CA VAL A 358 5.26 2.07 11.93
C VAL A 358 6.16 1.31 10.94
N THR A 359 6.90 0.31 11.44
CA THR A 359 7.69 -0.66 10.68
C THR A 359 7.08 -2.07 10.72
N GLY A 360 5.74 -2.19 10.81
CA GLY A 360 4.91 -3.39 10.50
C GLY A 360 5.24 -4.74 11.16
N ASN A 361 6.25 -4.79 12.02
CA ASN A 361 6.55 -5.91 12.90
C ASN A 361 5.44 -6.03 13.94
N PHE A 362 4.37 -6.74 13.59
CA PHE A 362 3.29 -7.07 14.51
C PHE A 362 3.64 -8.33 15.32
N THR A 363 3.31 -8.30 16.60
CA THR A 363 3.16 -9.50 17.42
C THR A 363 1.67 -9.82 17.57
N SER A 364 1.30 -11.03 18.00
CA SER A 364 -0.10 -11.49 18.08
C SER A 364 -0.79 -11.65 16.71
N ASN A 365 -2.04 -11.20 16.57
CA ASN A 365 -2.95 -11.69 15.54
C ASN A 365 -2.61 -11.19 14.12
N LEU A 366 -1.73 -10.18 14.03
CA LEU A 366 -1.27 -9.59 12.76
C LEU A 366 0.13 -10.05 12.32
N GLU A 367 0.78 -11.00 13.03
CA GLU A 367 2.16 -11.48 12.76
C GLU A 367 2.44 -11.78 11.27
N PHE A 368 1.46 -12.33 10.56
CA PHE A 368 1.60 -12.72 9.15
C PHE A 368 0.99 -11.73 8.15
N ALA A 369 0.41 -10.61 8.59
CA ALA A 369 -0.39 -9.73 7.75
C ALA A 369 0.42 -9.12 6.60
N ASP A 370 1.49 -8.38 6.90
CA ASP A 370 2.32 -7.75 5.85
C ASP A 370 3.06 -8.80 5.01
N ARG A 371 3.48 -9.93 5.61
CA ARG A 371 4.12 -11.05 4.91
C ARG A 371 3.22 -11.68 3.84
N GLU A 372 2.03 -12.15 4.21
CA GLU A 372 1.14 -12.81 3.25
C GLU A 372 0.61 -11.80 2.23
N LYS A 373 0.45 -10.52 2.62
CA LYS A 373 0.13 -9.43 1.69
C LYS A 373 1.17 -9.27 0.59
N LYS A 374 2.47 -9.19 0.94
CA LYS A 374 3.57 -9.04 -0.03
C LYS A 374 3.71 -10.25 -0.93
N LYS A 375 3.57 -11.45 -0.36
CA LYS A 375 3.58 -12.71 -1.09
C LYS A 375 2.44 -12.77 -2.10
N ALA A 376 1.20 -12.47 -1.71
CA ALA A 376 0.04 -12.45 -2.59
C ALA A 376 0.21 -11.46 -3.77
N PHE A 377 0.77 -10.27 -3.51
CA PHE A 377 1.10 -9.32 -4.58
C PHE A 377 2.14 -9.88 -5.58
N VAL A 378 3.19 -10.56 -5.12
CA VAL A 378 4.18 -11.19 -6.02
C VAL A 378 3.60 -12.41 -6.75
N GLU A 379 2.77 -13.21 -6.10
CA GLU A 379 2.07 -14.36 -6.71
C GLU A 379 1.09 -13.91 -7.81
N SER A 380 0.38 -12.80 -7.61
CA SER A 380 -0.52 -12.24 -8.64
C SER A 380 0.22 -11.82 -9.92
N ILE A 381 1.43 -11.26 -9.78
CA ILE A 381 2.29 -10.86 -10.89
C ILE A 381 2.87 -12.09 -11.60
N THR A 382 3.48 -13.00 -10.83
CA THR A 382 4.20 -14.15 -11.38
C THR A 382 3.29 -15.24 -11.96
N SER A 383 2.03 -15.31 -11.53
CA SER A 383 1.01 -16.19 -12.11
C SER A 383 0.21 -15.56 -13.26
N GLY A 384 0.24 -14.23 -13.39
CA GLY A 384 -0.62 -13.48 -14.31
C GLY A 384 -2.07 -13.28 -13.83
N ASN A 385 -2.43 -13.79 -12.65
CA ASN A 385 -3.72 -13.54 -12.01
C ASN A 385 -3.69 -12.18 -11.29
N PHE A 386 -3.61 -11.10 -12.06
CA PHE A 386 -3.44 -9.75 -11.53
C PHE A 386 -4.59 -9.33 -10.61
N HIS A 387 -4.25 -8.71 -9.48
CA HIS A 387 -5.23 -8.11 -8.58
C HIS A 387 -5.59 -6.68 -9.01
N ASN A 388 -6.78 -6.21 -8.63
CA ASN A 388 -7.11 -4.79 -8.68
C ASN A 388 -7.90 -4.37 -7.44
N GLN A 389 -7.23 -3.70 -6.51
CA GLN A 389 -7.81 -3.28 -5.23
C GLN A 389 -8.11 -1.77 -5.18
N ALA A 390 -7.90 -1.04 -6.28
CA ALA A 390 -8.05 0.42 -6.34
C ALA A 390 -9.44 0.89 -5.89
N ALA A 391 -10.51 0.31 -6.43
CA ALA A 391 -11.87 0.72 -6.08
C ALA A 391 -12.22 0.43 -4.61
N LYS A 392 -11.79 -0.72 -4.11
CA LYS A 392 -11.97 -1.15 -2.72
C LYS A 392 -11.21 -0.25 -1.74
N GLY A 393 -9.97 0.13 -2.08
CA GLY A 393 -9.19 1.07 -1.27
C GLY A 393 -9.75 2.49 -1.28
N SER A 394 -10.30 2.94 -2.41
CA SER A 394 -11.05 4.20 -2.49
C SER A 394 -12.32 4.17 -1.64
N GLU A 395 -13.07 3.06 -1.63
CA GLU A 395 -14.30 2.93 -0.83
C GLU A 395 -14.03 3.05 0.68
N SER A 396 -13.01 2.36 1.20
CA SER A 396 -12.58 2.51 2.60
C SER A 396 -12.08 3.92 2.90
N ALA A 397 -11.35 4.56 1.99
CA ALA A 397 -10.91 5.94 2.16
C ALA A 397 -12.09 6.95 2.17
N LEU A 398 -13.07 6.77 1.26
CA LEU A 398 -14.29 7.56 1.20
C LEU A 398 -15.15 7.41 2.48
N SER A 399 -15.18 6.21 3.05
CA SER A 399 -15.85 5.94 4.34
C SER A 399 -15.26 6.78 5.47
N CYS A 400 -13.92 6.85 5.55
CA CYS A 400 -13.22 7.73 6.49
C CYS A 400 -13.43 9.21 6.19
N MET A 401 -13.43 9.62 4.91
CA MET A 401 -13.67 11.01 4.52
C MET A 401 -15.08 11.48 4.90
N MET A 402 -16.10 10.63 4.76
CA MET A 402 -17.47 10.94 5.20
C MET A 402 -17.52 11.25 6.70
N ALA A 403 -16.91 10.39 7.53
CA ALA A 403 -16.82 10.61 8.98
C ALA A 403 -15.99 11.86 9.34
N ARG A 404 -14.89 12.12 8.64
CA ARG A 404 -14.09 13.35 8.79
C ARG A 404 -14.93 14.59 8.50
N THR A 405 -15.67 14.59 7.39
CA THR A 405 -16.52 15.71 7.00
C THR A 405 -17.66 15.91 8.00
N ALA A 406 -18.28 14.84 8.51
CA ALA A 406 -19.29 14.93 9.57
C ALA A 406 -18.71 15.58 10.85
N ALA A 407 -17.52 15.15 11.29
CA ALA A 407 -16.86 15.70 12.47
C ALA A 407 -16.51 17.19 12.32
N TYR A 408 -16.02 17.61 11.15
CA TYR A 408 -15.68 19.00 10.88
C TYR A 408 -16.91 19.91 10.73
N LYS A 409 -18.03 19.40 10.19
CA LYS A 409 -19.27 20.17 10.02
C LYS A 409 -20.18 20.15 11.25
N GLY A 410 -20.00 19.19 12.17
CA GLY A 410 -20.83 19.04 13.36
C GLY A 410 -22.25 18.54 13.08
N HIS A 411 -22.47 17.85 11.96
CA HIS A 411 -23.75 17.25 11.59
C HIS A 411 -23.55 15.94 10.81
N GLU A 412 -24.62 15.15 10.68
CA GLU A 412 -24.62 13.92 9.89
C GLU A 412 -24.30 14.19 8.41
N VAL A 413 -23.48 13.33 7.80
CA VAL A 413 -23.16 13.39 6.37
C VAL A 413 -23.46 12.05 5.73
N THR A 414 -24.18 12.08 4.60
CA THR A 414 -24.54 10.89 3.83
C THR A 414 -23.45 10.53 2.81
N TRP A 415 -23.48 9.28 2.35
CA TRP A 415 -22.64 8.80 1.26
C TRP A 415 -22.92 9.58 -0.03
N GLU A 416 -24.19 9.85 -0.33
CA GLU A 416 -24.59 10.64 -1.50
C GLU A 416 -24.04 12.06 -1.48
N GLU A 417 -24.01 12.73 -0.33
CA GLU A 417 -23.40 14.05 -0.19
C GLU A 417 -21.88 13.99 -0.32
N THR A 418 -21.25 12.94 0.23
CA THR A 418 -19.81 12.72 0.13
C THR A 418 -19.41 12.54 -1.33
N MET A 419 -20.11 11.70 -2.10
CA MET A 419 -19.87 11.46 -3.52
C MET A 419 -20.16 12.66 -4.43
N LYS A 420 -20.89 13.67 -3.95
CA LYS A 420 -21.10 14.96 -4.63
C LYS A 420 -20.00 15.99 -4.34
N SER A 421 -19.05 15.70 -3.44
CA SER A 421 -17.98 16.63 -3.09
C SER A 421 -16.97 16.81 -4.23
N THR A 422 -16.79 18.06 -4.65
CA THR A 422 -15.75 18.49 -5.60
C THR A 422 -14.59 19.21 -4.88
N GLU A 423 -14.51 19.10 -3.56
CA GLU A 423 -13.45 19.73 -2.76
C GLU A 423 -12.10 19.06 -3.03
N VAL A 424 -11.10 19.84 -3.42
CA VAL A 424 -9.71 19.39 -3.63
C VAL A 424 -8.83 19.92 -2.51
N TRP A 425 -8.12 19.02 -1.84
CA TRP A 425 -7.26 19.29 -0.69
C TRP A 425 -5.86 19.70 -1.16
N ASP A 426 -5.69 20.96 -1.55
CA ASP A 426 -4.39 21.50 -2.01
C ASP A 426 -3.49 21.94 -0.84
N PRO A 427 -2.29 21.33 -0.63
CA PRO A 427 -1.36 21.75 0.41
C PRO A 427 -0.67 23.08 0.10
N LYS A 428 -0.76 23.62 -1.12
CA LYS A 428 -0.11 24.87 -1.55
C LYS A 428 1.41 24.84 -1.39
N ILE A 429 2.00 23.66 -1.61
CA ILE A 429 3.45 23.41 -1.56
C ILE A 429 3.99 23.34 -2.99
N ASP A 430 4.87 24.27 -3.35
CA ASP A 430 5.67 24.17 -4.56
C ASP A 430 6.92 23.33 -4.29
N LEU A 431 6.85 22.03 -4.59
CA LEU A 431 7.94 21.09 -4.35
C LEU A 431 9.23 21.45 -5.12
N ASN A 432 9.17 22.27 -6.18
CA ASN A 432 10.36 22.69 -6.93
C ASN A 432 11.19 23.77 -6.20
N LYS A 433 10.66 24.33 -5.11
CA LYS A 433 11.34 25.30 -4.24
C LYS A 433 11.97 24.67 -3.00
N LEU A 434 11.71 23.39 -2.74
CA LEU A 434 12.46 22.60 -1.77
C LEU A 434 13.80 22.22 -2.41
N ARG A 435 14.91 22.64 -1.77
CA ARG A 435 16.30 22.41 -2.19
C ARG A 435 17.06 21.77 -1.04
#